data_AF-A0A5U6CJ02-F1
#
_entry.id   AF-A0A5U6CJ02-F1
#
_cell.length_a   1.000
_cell.length_b   1.000
_cell.length_c   1.000
_cell.angle_alpha   90.00
_cell.angle_beta   90.00
_cell.angle_gamma   90.00
#
_symmetry.space_group_name_H-M   'P 1'
#
loop_
_entity.id
_entity.type
_entity.pdbx_description
1 polymer ?
#
loop_
_entity_poly.entity_id
_entity_poly.type
_entity_poly.pdbx_seq_one_letter_code
_entity_poly.pdbx_strand_id
1 'polypeptide(L)'
;MGADKTNNIMTLSSGVSQPLLADVQYFELYSSLALNRKLKNIVLPGFYCGFEPVPGTGLSVRITSENSEGKGAASVDVNNVQISVQQIEDVTVSVKAGATNIIVLEANFEHGVKTTQVDSASSVSAARIYARTDNTIGQNQIELCRVIVPGGATAVTKEMIVLKYRVNRAVGVEFSNEISSTEERKAATPLAVKTLHDLVDTKAPLDSPHLSGTPTSPTPEPGTNNAQIANTAFVKAAITTLINGAPSTLDTLKEIAAAINNDPNFSTTINNALALKAPLASPALTGIPTAPTAAQGTNNTQIATTAYVRAAISALVGSSPEALDTLNELAAALGNDPNFATTMTNALAGKQPLDATLTALAGLPTGANKLPYFTGTDTVAQTDLTQVGRDILAKSNTQA
;
A
#
# COMPACT_ATOMS: atom_id res chain seq x y z
N MET A 1 85.58 -21.53 -69.21
CA MET A 1 85.26 -22.74 -68.41
C MET A 1 84.40 -22.29 -67.26
N GLY A 2 83.09 -22.49 -67.38
CA GLY A 2 82.11 -22.13 -66.35
C GLY A 2 82.00 -23.24 -65.31
N ALA A 3 81.85 -22.86 -64.05
CA ALA A 3 81.29 -23.71 -63.01
C ALA A 3 80.16 -22.93 -62.35
N ASP A 4 78.97 -23.50 -62.54
CA ASP A 4 77.67 -23.14 -62.02
C ASP A 4 77.69 -22.93 -60.49
N LYS A 5 77.08 -21.83 -60.02
CA LYS A 5 76.86 -21.52 -58.59
C LYS A 5 75.38 -21.31 -58.28
N THR A 6 74.50 -22.00 -59.00
CA THR A 6 73.14 -22.22 -58.49
C THR A 6 73.13 -23.45 -57.58
N ASN A 7 72.47 -23.33 -56.43
CA ASN A 7 72.28 -24.36 -55.38
C ASN A 7 73.37 -24.43 -54.30
N ASN A 8 73.51 -23.35 -53.53
CA ASN A 8 74.02 -23.41 -52.14
C ASN A 8 72.87 -23.35 -51.12
N ILE A 9 71.69 -23.83 -51.49
CA ILE A 9 70.70 -24.28 -50.51
C ILE A 9 71.14 -25.70 -50.14
N MET A 10 71.71 -25.86 -48.95
CA MET A 10 71.77 -27.16 -48.29
C MET A 10 70.32 -27.61 -48.12
N THR A 11 69.79 -28.36 -49.08
CA THR A 11 68.58 -29.15 -48.88
C THR A 11 68.96 -30.21 -47.85
N LEU A 12 68.66 -29.93 -46.59
CA LEU A 12 68.69 -30.92 -45.52
C LEU A 12 67.89 -32.12 -46.03
N SER A 13 68.51 -33.30 -46.00
CA SER A 13 68.02 -34.54 -46.59
C SER A 13 66.50 -34.67 -46.48
N SER A 14 65.82 -34.78 -47.62
CA SER A 14 64.39 -35.07 -47.74
C SER A 14 63.97 -36.47 -47.24
N GLY A 15 64.82 -37.10 -46.42
CA GLY A 15 64.70 -38.50 -45.98
C GLY A 15 64.37 -38.66 -44.50
N VAL A 16 64.11 -37.58 -43.76
CA VAL A 16 63.76 -37.65 -42.33
C VAL A 16 62.33 -37.15 -42.13
N SER A 17 61.34 -37.95 -42.54
CA SER A 17 59.95 -37.77 -42.10
C SER A 17 59.85 -38.20 -40.64
N GLN A 18 60.48 -37.45 -39.74
CA GLN A 18 60.31 -37.65 -38.29
C GLN A 18 59.12 -36.81 -37.83
N PRO A 19 58.21 -37.37 -37.02
CA PRO A 19 57.04 -36.64 -36.55
C PRO A 19 57.39 -35.51 -35.58
N LEU A 20 58.65 -35.47 -35.11
CA LEU A 20 59.20 -34.46 -34.21
C LEU A 20 60.50 -33.91 -34.80
N LEU A 21 60.65 -32.60 -34.76
CA LEU A 21 61.88 -31.89 -35.06
C LEU A 21 62.41 -31.25 -33.78
N ALA A 22 63.68 -31.47 -33.43
CA ALA A 22 64.31 -30.85 -32.28
C ALA A 22 65.41 -29.94 -32.79
N ASP A 23 65.64 -28.81 -32.12
CA ASP A 23 66.75 -27.93 -32.47
C ASP A 23 68.07 -28.67 -32.18
N VAL A 24 68.76 -29.12 -33.24
CA VAL A 24 69.99 -29.93 -33.16
C VAL A 24 71.15 -29.17 -33.78
N GLN A 25 72.18 -28.91 -32.98
CA GLN A 25 73.47 -28.48 -33.51
C GLN A 25 74.49 -29.59 -33.49
N TYR A 26 74.93 -29.90 -34.69
CA TYR A 26 76.07 -30.75 -34.93
C TYR A 26 77.30 -29.85 -35.06
N PHE A 27 78.17 -29.89 -34.03
CA PHE A 27 79.51 -29.26 -33.93
C PHE A 27 79.66 -27.78 -33.56
N GLU A 28 78.60 -27.01 -33.33
CA GLU A 28 78.74 -25.62 -32.87
C GLU A 28 78.35 -25.48 -31.39
N LEU A 29 79.34 -25.39 -30.51
CA LEU A 29 79.11 -25.32 -29.05
C LEU A 29 78.89 -23.88 -28.55
N TYR A 30 79.62 -22.91 -29.09
CA TYR A 30 79.77 -21.59 -28.45
C TYR A 30 78.60 -20.65 -28.72
N SER A 31 78.19 -20.49 -29.98
CA SER A 31 76.96 -19.78 -30.34
C SER A 31 75.76 -20.51 -29.72
N SER A 32 75.88 -21.85 -29.69
CA SER A 32 75.12 -22.82 -28.90
C SER A 32 74.61 -22.36 -27.55
N LEU A 33 75.59 -22.39 -26.67
CA LEU A 33 75.45 -22.05 -25.28
C LEU A 33 75.12 -20.57 -25.10
N ALA A 34 75.60 -19.69 -25.99
CA ALA A 34 75.29 -18.27 -25.92
C ALA A 34 73.80 -17.97 -26.13
N LEU A 35 73.15 -18.57 -27.13
CA LEU A 35 71.71 -18.45 -27.35
C LEU A 35 70.92 -19.09 -26.20
N ASN A 36 71.33 -20.30 -25.79
CA ASN A 36 70.71 -20.99 -24.67
C ASN A 36 70.75 -20.20 -23.37
N ARG A 37 71.87 -19.54 -23.03
CA ARG A 37 71.95 -18.66 -21.86
C ARG A 37 71.00 -17.47 -21.93
N LYS A 38 70.74 -16.93 -23.14
CA LYS A 38 69.78 -15.83 -23.32
C LYS A 38 68.34 -16.29 -23.13
N LEU A 39 68.02 -17.51 -23.56
CA LEU A 39 66.69 -18.08 -23.42
C LEU A 39 66.45 -18.71 -22.04
N LYS A 40 67.53 -19.07 -21.32
CA LYS A 40 67.45 -19.66 -19.98
C LYS A 40 66.68 -18.75 -19.04
N ASN A 41 65.71 -19.34 -18.33
CA ASN A 41 64.76 -18.67 -17.43
C ASN A 41 63.76 -17.71 -18.11
N ILE A 42 63.85 -17.48 -19.42
CA ILE A 42 62.83 -16.79 -20.23
C ILE A 42 61.89 -17.83 -20.86
N VAL A 43 62.49 -18.85 -21.49
CA VAL A 43 61.82 -20.04 -21.99
C VAL A 43 62.02 -21.13 -20.93
N LEU A 44 60.90 -21.64 -20.40
CA LEU A 44 60.88 -22.67 -19.37
C LEU A 44 60.43 -23.99 -20.00
N PRO A 45 60.88 -25.14 -19.47
CA PRO A 45 60.44 -26.43 -19.97
C PRO A 45 58.91 -26.56 -19.89
N GLY A 46 58.31 -27.10 -20.95
CA GLY A 46 56.88 -27.28 -21.09
C GLY A 46 56.38 -27.14 -22.53
N PHE A 47 55.06 -27.15 -22.68
CA PHE A 47 54.36 -27.09 -23.96
C PHE A 47 53.75 -25.71 -24.18
N TYR A 48 54.04 -25.10 -25.32
CA TYR A 48 53.60 -23.77 -25.70
C TYR A 48 52.37 -23.78 -26.61
N CYS A 49 52.25 -24.80 -27.46
CA CYS A 49 51.07 -25.08 -28.28
C CYS A 49 51.13 -26.53 -28.81
N GLY A 50 50.02 -27.06 -29.34
CA GLY A 50 49.92 -28.41 -29.90
C GLY A 50 50.26 -29.50 -28.89
N PHE A 51 50.81 -30.64 -29.33
CA PHE A 51 51.17 -31.78 -28.47
C PHE A 51 50.02 -32.26 -27.57
N GLU A 52 48.82 -32.33 -28.14
CA GLU A 52 47.60 -32.71 -27.45
C GLU A 52 47.38 -34.22 -27.50
N PRO A 53 47.29 -34.89 -26.34
CA PRO A 53 46.95 -36.30 -26.31
C PRO A 53 45.45 -36.51 -26.50
N VAL A 54 45.08 -37.20 -27.57
CA VAL A 54 43.71 -37.63 -27.85
C VAL A 54 43.67 -39.16 -27.93
N PRO A 55 42.51 -39.80 -27.67
CA PRO A 55 42.34 -41.23 -27.90
C PRO A 55 42.78 -41.63 -29.31
N GLY A 56 43.65 -42.64 -29.40
CA GLY A 56 44.06 -43.26 -30.66
C GLY A 56 43.20 -44.48 -31.00
N THR A 57 43.63 -45.24 -32.01
CA THR A 57 43.01 -46.53 -32.35
C THR A 57 43.46 -47.62 -31.38
N GLY A 58 42.51 -48.36 -30.80
CA GLY A 58 42.80 -49.40 -29.81
C GLY A 58 43.51 -48.85 -28.56
N LEU A 59 44.43 -49.64 -28.00
CA LEU A 59 45.25 -49.24 -26.84
C LEU A 59 46.39 -48.30 -27.25
N SER A 60 46.03 -47.14 -27.80
CA SER A 60 46.98 -46.09 -28.14
C SER A 60 46.46 -44.70 -27.82
N VAL A 61 47.39 -43.76 -27.65
CA VAL A 61 47.14 -42.33 -27.59
C VAL A 61 47.77 -41.70 -28.81
N ARG A 62 47.01 -40.88 -29.52
CA ARG A 62 47.50 -40.05 -30.62
C ARG A 62 47.85 -38.69 -30.06
N ILE A 63 49.12 -38.28 -30.17
CA ILE A 63 49.55 -36.93 -29.85
C ILE A 63 49.42 -36.10 -31.11
N THR A 64 48.63 -35.04 -31.07
CA THR A 64 48.29 -34.23 -32.25
C THR A 64 48.46 -32.73 -32.00
N SER A 65 48.60 -31.96 -33.07
CA SER A 65 48.54 -30.49 -33.05
C SER A 65 47.37 -29.93 -33.86
N GLU A 66 46.42 -30.77 -34.28
CA GLU A 66 45.29 -30.38 -35.16
C GLU A 66 44.38 -29.30 -34.54
N ASN A 67 44.30 -29.20 -33.22
CA ASN A 67 43.42 -28.23 -32.53
C ASN A 67 44.15 -26.94 -32.07
N SER A 68 45.39 -26.73 -32.52
CA SER A 68 46.20 -25.55 -32.17
C SER A 68 46.43 -24.64 -33.37
N GLU A 69 46.69 -23.34 -33.16
CA GLU A 69 46.94 -22.34 -34.23
C GLU A 69 48.26 -22.55 -35.02
N GLY A 70 48.83 -23.75 -34.99
CA GLY A 70 50.07 -24.09 -35.68
C GLY A 70 50.60 -25.48 -35.30
N LYS A 71 51.81 -25.78 -35.77
CA LYS A 71 52.54 -26.98 -35.36
C LYS A 71 52.90 -26.89 -33.87
N GLY A 72 52.75 -27.99 -33.14
CA GLY A 72 53.00 -28.00 -31.70
C GLY A 72 54.43 -27.60 -31.37
N ALA A 73 54.61 -26.86 -30.28
CA ALA A 73 55.90 -26.36 -29.83
C ALA A 73 56.09 -26.67 -28.34
N ALA A 74 57.26 -27.23 -28.01
CA ALA A 74 57.66 -27.54 -26.65
C ALA A 74 59.11 -27.12 -26.42
N SER A 75 59.48 -26.91 -25.17
CA SER A 75 60.86 -26.73 -24.74
C SER A 75 61.20 -27.77 -23.68
N VAL A 76 62.36 -28.41 -23.82
CA VAL A 76 62.85 -29.46 -22.91
C VAL A 76 64.22 -29.03 -22.40
N ASP A 77 64.41 -29.07 -21.08
CA ASP A 77 65.75 -28.88 -20.50
C ASP A 77 66.54 -30.19 -20.64
N VAL A 78 67.66 -30.14 -21.36
CA VAL A 78 68.59 -31.26 -21.52
C VAL A 78 69.94 -30.81 -20.99
N ASN A 79 70.30 -31.27 -19.79
CA ASN A 79 71.59 -30.94 -19.16
C ASN A 79 71.88 -29.42 -19.15
N ASN A 80 70.89 -28.60 -18.76
CA ASN A 80 71.00 -27.14 -18.65
C ASN A 80 70.98 -26.40 -20.01
N VAL A 81 70.56 -27.07 -21.08
CA VAL A 81 70.37 -26.55 -22.44
C VAL A 81 68.88 -26.67 -22.80
N GLN A 82 68.25 -25.58 -23.21
CA GLN A 82 66.85 -25.59 -23.64
C GLN A 82 66.76 -26.03 -25.10
N ILE A 83 66.21 -27.22 -25.31
CA ILE A 83 65.98 -27.78 -26.63
C ILE A 83 64.53 -27.51 -27.03
N SER A 84 64.35 -26.75 -28.11
CA SER A 84 63.03 -26.56 -28.70
C SER A 84 62.65 -27.79 -29.51
N VAL A 85 61.44 -28.31 -29.31
CA VAL A 85 60.89 -29.44 -30.08
C VAL A 85 59.59 -29.01 -30.74
N GLN A 86 59.51 -29.22 -32.05
CA GLN A 86 58.32 -28.98 -32.85
C GLN A 86 57.67 -30.30 -33.26
N GLN A 87 56.35 -30.38 -33.15
CA GLN A 87 55.58 -31.49 -33.67
C GLN A 87 55.24 -31.24 -35.15
N ILE A 88 55.78 -32.07 -36.04
CA ILE A 88 55.56 -31.98 -37.48
C ILE A 88 54.36 -32.84 -37.90
N GLU A 89 54.23 -34.03 -37.33
CA GLU A 89 53.14 -34.99 -37.59
C GLU A 89 52.61 -35.59 -36.28
N ASP A 90 51.45 -36.24 -36.37
CA ASP A 90 50.86 -36.96 -35.24
C ASP A 90 51.75 -38.12 -34.80
N VAL A 91 51.91 -38.30 -33.49
CA VAL A 91 52.65 -39.44 -32.92
C VAL A 91 51.66 -40.38 -32.25
N THR A 92 51.59 -41.63 -32.72
CA THR A 92 50.80 -42.67 -32.06
C THR A 92 51.65 -43.42 -31.06
N VAL A 93 51.20 -43.46 -29.81
CA VAL A 93 51.92 -44.08 -28.69
C VAL A 93 51.07 -45.21 -28.12
N SER A 94 51.58 -46.44 -28.19
CA SER A 94 50.92 -47.59 -27.59
C SER A 94 50.97 -47.54 -26.06
N VAL A 95 49.89 -47.96 -25.40
CA VAL A 95 49.77 -48.01 -23.94
C VAL A 95 49.40 -49.42 -23.46
N LYS A 96 49.79 -49.76 -22.22
CA LYS A 96 49.53 -51.06 -21.61
C LYS A 96 48.27 -51.02 -20.76
N ALA A 97 47.37 -52.00 -20.93
CA ALA A 97 46.21 -52.18 -20.07
C ALA A 97 46.60 -52.63 -18.65
N GLY A 98 45.78 -52.26 -17.66
CA GLY A 98 46.04 -52.55 -16.25
C GLY A 98 47.21 -51.78 -15.64
N ALA A 99 47.64 -50.67 -16.26
CA ALA A 99 48.76 -49.86 -15.81
C ALA A 99 48.49 -48.36 -15.98
N THR A 100 49.24 -47.54 -15.23
CA THR A 100 49.37 -46.11 -15.52
C THR A 100 50.52 -45.92 -16.51
N ASN A 101 50.20 -45.43 -17.70
CA ASN A 101 51.18 -45.16 -18.75
C ASN A 101 51.47 -43.67 -18.74
N ILE A 102 52.70 -43.29 -18.43
CA ILE A 102 53.17 -41.92 -18.50
C ILE A 102 53.66 -41.67 -19.92
N ILE A 103 53.04 -40.73 -20.64
CA ILE A 103 53.49 -40.34 -21.95
C ILE A 103 54.46 -39.18 -21.77
N VAL A 104 55.68 -39.34 -22.26
CA VAL A 104 56.74 -38.32 -22.12
C VAL A 104 57.19 -37.84 -23.48
N LEU A 105 57.47 -36.55 -23.59
CA LEU A 105 58.31 -36.02 -24.65
C LEU A 105 59.74 -35.99 -24.13
N GLU A 106 60.63 -36.69 -24.81
CA GLU A 106 62.07 -36.69 -24.55
C GLU A 106 62.79 -35.94 -25.66
N ALA A 107 63.77 -35.12 -25.28
CA ALA A 107 64.74 -34.54 -26.20
C ALA A 107 66.15 -34.98 -25.79
N ASN A 108 67.04 -35.17 -26.76
CA ASN A 108 68.42 -35.56 -26.49
C ASN A 108 69.38 -34.59 -27.16
N PHE A 109 70.38 -34.17 -26.40
CA PHE A 109 71.46 -33.30 -26.86
C PHE A 109 72.75 -33.69 -26.14
N GLU A 110 73.77 -33.98 -26.93
CA GLU A 110 75.13 -34.19 -26.44
C GLU A 110 76.11 -33.67 -27.51
N HIS A 111 77.08 -32.87 -27.09
CA HIS A 111 78.02 -32.26 -28.02
C HIS A 111 78.87 -33.33 -28.73
N GLY A 112 78.94 -33.26 -30.07
CA GLY A 112 79.69 -34.22 -30.88
C GLY A 112 78.95 -35.52 -31.18
N VAL A 113 77.76 -35.72 -30.61
CA VAL A 113 76.91 -36.88 -30.90
C VAL A 113 75.91 -36.53 -31.99
N LYS A 114 75.92 -37.30 -33.09
CA LYS A 114 74.91 -37.19 -34.14
C LYS A 114 73.61 -37.79 -33.64
N THR A 115 72.51 -37.05 -33.76
CA THR A 115 71.17 -37.59 -33.56
C THR A 115 70.56 -38.06 -34.87
N THR A 116 69.43 -38.75 -34.81
CA THR A 116 68.64 -39.20 -35.97
C THR A 116 68.20 -38.09 -36.92
N GLN A 117 68.26 -36.82 -36.51
CA GLN A 117 67.94 -35.67 -37.36
C GLN A 117 69.16 -35.12 -38.12
N VAL A 118 70.36 -35.42 -37.63
CA VAL A 118 71.64 -35.08 -38.29
C VAL A 118 72.11 -36.24 -39.15
N ASP A 119 71.90 -37.48 -38.70
CA ASP A 119 72.28 -38.71 -39.36
C ASP A 119 71.24 -39.79 -39.08
N SER A 120 70.48 -40.19 -40.11
CA SER A 120 69.38 -41.16 -39.97
C SER A 120 69.84 -42.56 -39.55
N ALA A 121 71.14 -42.87 -39.66
CA ALA A 121 71.72 -44.12 -39.15
C ALA A 121 72.09 -44.07 -37.66
N SER A 122 71.99 -42.90 -37.02
CA SER A 122 72.26 -42.77 -35.58
C SER A 122 71.24 -43.55 -34.74
N SER A 123 71.72 -44.16 -33.65
CA SER A 123 70.87 -44.79 -32.63
C SER A 123 70.28 -43.79 -31.63
N VAL A 124 70.68 -42.51 -31.68
CA VAL A 124 70.27 -41.47 -30.72
C VAL A 124 69.15 -40.62 -31.31
N SER A 125 67.93 -40.78 -30.81
CA SER A 125 66.79 -39.94 -31.25
C SER A 125 66.96 -38.50 -30.77
N ALA A 126 66.83 -37.53 -31.67
CA ALA A 126 66.88 -36.10 -31.32
C ALA A 126 65.71 -35.68 -30.41
N ALA A 127 64.50 -36.11 -30.75
CA ALA A 127 63.33 -36.09 -29.88
C ALA A 127 62.45 -37.30 -30.16
N ARG A 128 61.73 -37.76 -29.15
CA ARG A 128 60.76 -38.86 -29.27
C ARG A 128 59.66 -38.73 -28.23
N ILE A 129 58.48 -39.25 -28.56
CA ILE A 129 57.42 -39.45 -27.59
C ILE A 129 57.21 -40.95 -27.39
N TYR A 130 57.13 -41.39 -26.14
CA TYR A 130 56.87 -42.78 -25.81
C TYR A 130 56.14 -42.90 -24.48
N ALA A 131 55.53 -44.08 -24.27
CA ALA A 131 54.91 -44.44 -23.01
C ALA A 131 55.93 -45.15 -22.11
N ARG A 132 55.88 -44.81 -20.83
CA ARG A 132 56.62 -45.48 -19.76
C ARG A 132 55.70 -45.85 -18.61
N THR A 133 56.09 -46.82 -17.79
CA THR A 133 55.24 -47.34 -16.68
C THR A 133 55.90 -47.21 -15.31
N ASP A 134 57.14 -46.73 -15.27
CA ASP A 134 57.84 -46.30 -14.08
C ASP A 134 57.43 -44.87 -13.72
N ASN A 135 57.29 -44.57 -12.42
CA ASN A 135 56.82 -43.27 -11.94
C ASN A 135 57.90 -42.17 -11.95
N THR A 136 58.97 -42.33 -12.72
CA THR A 136 60.12 -41.42 -12.75
C THR A 136 60.22 -40.73 -14.11
N ILE A 137 60.29 -39.40 -14.10
CA ILE A 137 60.55 -38.58 -15.28
C ILE A 137 62.06 -38.32 -15.38
N GLY A 138 62.64 -38.59 -16.55
CA GLY A 138 64.07 -38.32 -16.80
C GLY A 138 64.36 -36.82 -16.84
N GLN A 139 65.61 -36.42 -16.60
CA GLN A 139 66.02 -35.01 -16.59
C GLN A 139 65.78 -34.32 -17.95
N ASN A 140 65.84 -35.08 -19.04
CA ASN A 140 65.66 -34.64 -20.42
C ASN A 140 64.24 -34.90 -20.95
N GLN A 141 63.25 -34.94 -20.05
CA GLN A 141 61.88 -35.31 -20.38
C GLN A 141 60.87 -34.37 -19.74
N ILE A 142 59.77 -34.17 -20.44
CA ILE A 142 58.58 -33.49 -19.92
C ILE A 142 57.35 -34.37 -20.09
N GLU A 143 56.48 -34.38 -19.10
CA GLU A 143 55.29 -35.24 -19.06
C GLU A 143 54.15 -34.62 -19.90
N LEU A 144 53.67 -35.36 -20.91
CA LEU A 144 52.53 -34.97 -21.75
C LEU A 144 51.20 -35.24 -21.05
N CYS A 145 51.05 -36.46 -20.53
CA CYS A 145 49.89 -36.92 -19.81
C CYS A 145 50.17 -38.25 -19.11
N ARG A 146 49.25 -38.65 -18.23
CA ARG A 146 49.14 -40.05 -17.78
C ARG A 146 47.90 -40.67 -18.38
N VAL A 147 48.01 -41.91 -18.81
CA VAL A 147 46.91 -42.70 -19.36
C VAL A 147 46.66 -43.85 -18.40
N ILE A 148 45.60 -43.74 -17.62
CA ILE A 148 45.22 -44.74 -16.61
C ILE A 148 44.31 -45.74 -17.30
N VAL A 149 44.85 -46.89 -17.69
CA VAL A 149 44.12 -47.89 -18.48
C VAL A 149 43.67 -49.02 -17.56
N PRO A 150 42.34 -49.24 -17.37
CA PRO A 150 41.84 -50.37 -16.57
C PRO A 150 42.28 -51.73 -17.12
N GLY A 151 42.29 -52.75 -16.26
CA GLY A 151 42.52 -54.13 -16.68
C GLY A 151 41.42 -54.59 -17.65
N GLY A 152 41.82 -55.17 -18.79
CA GLY A 152 40.88 -55.67 -19.81
C GLY A 152 40.35 -54.62 -20.79
N ALA A 153 40.74 -53.35 -20.68
CA ALA A 153 40.40 -52.35 -21.69
C ALA A 153 41.03 -52.69 -23.06
N THR A 154 40.28 -52.48 -24.14
CA THR A 154 40.71 -52.71 -25.53
C THR A 154 40.96 -51.41 -26.31
N ALA A 155 40.55 -50.27 -25.74
CA ALA A 155 40.77 -48.95 -26.31
C ALA A 155 40.99 -47.89 -25.21
N VAL A 156 41.68 -46.80 -25.56
CA VAL A 156 41.81 -45.62 -24.70
C VAL A 156 40.58 -44.73 -24.88
N THR A 157 40.02 -44.21 -23.78
CA THR A 157 38.97 -43.17 -23.83
C THR A 157 39.51 -41.82 -23.33
N LYS A 158 38.76 -40.74 -23.57
CA LYS A 158 39.18 -39.39 -23.17
C LYS A 158 39.35 -39.26 -21.65
N GLU A 159 38.52 -39.96 -20.88
CA GLU A 159 38.53 -39.97 -19.41
C GLU A 159 39.75 -40.69 -18.83
N MET A 160 40.36 -41.61 -19.60
CA MET A 160 41.59 -42.30 -19.21
C MET A 160 42.82 -41.39 -19.31
N ILE A 161 42.74 -40.29 -20.07
CA ILE A 161 43.84 -39.34 -20.30
C ILE A 161 43.80 -38.23 -19.24
N VAL A 162 44.79 -38.22 -18.37
CA VAL A 162 44.95 -37.26 -17.27
C VAL A 162 46.00 -36.21 -17.65
N LEU A 163 45.54 -34.97 -17.82
CA LEU A 163 46.36 -33.83 -18.28
C LEU A 163 46.98 -32.99 -17.16
N LYS A 164 46.65 -33.21 -15.89
CA LYS A 164 47.08 -32.33 -14.78
C LYS A 164 48.60 -32.23 -14.56
N TYR A 165 49.37 -33.18 -15.12
CA TYR A 165 50.82 -33.21 -15.04
C TYR A 165 51.50 -32.52 -16.24
N ARG A 166 50.72 -32.16 -17.26
CA ARG A 166 51.20 -31.45 -18.44
C ARG A 166 51.55 -30.02 -18.06
N VAL A 167 52.79 -29.63 -18.30
CA VAL A 167 53.26 -28.28 -18.01
C VAL A 167 53.00 -27.38 -19.21
N ASN A 168 51.84 -26.73 -19.24
CA ASN A 168 51.51 -25.73 -20.26
C ASN A 168 52.23 -24.41 -19.94
N ARG A 169 52.82 -23.78 -20.95
CA ARG A 169 53.52 -22.51 -20.86
C ARG A 169 52.92 -21.53 -21.84
N ALA A 170 52.72 -20.29 -21.42
CA ALA A 170 52.44 -19.17 -22.30
C ALA A 170 53.70 -18.33 -22.48
N VAL A 171 53.92 -17.80 -23.69
CA VAL A 171 54.92 -16.74 -23.93
C VAL A 171 54.18 -15.41 -23.91
N GLY A 172 54.54 -14.50 -23.00
CA GLY A 172 53.93 -13.16 -22.90
C GLY A 172 52.70 -13.07 -21.99
N VAL A 173 51.92 -12.00 -22.18
CA VAL A 173 50.62 -11.76 -21.53
C VAL A 173 49.49 -12.03 -22.52
N GLU A 174 48.46 -12.74 -22.08
CA GLU A 174 47.24 -12.99 -22.84
C GLU A 174 46.28 -11.81 -22.63
N PHE A 175 45.69 -11.27 -23.69
CA PHE A 175 44.67 -10.22 -23.55
C PHE A 175 43.29 -10.85 -23.36
N SER A 176 42.57 -10.40 -22.33
CA SER A 176 41.24 -10.93 -21.98
C SER A 176 40.20 -9.82 -21.85
N ASN A 177 38.97 -10.14 -22.28
CA ASN A 177 37.79 -9.30 -22.06
C ASN A 177 37.09 -9.60 -20.72
N GLU A 178 37.60 -10.55 -19.94
CA GLU A 178 37.07 -10.87 -18.61
C GLU A 178 37.37 -9.74 -17.61
N ILE A 179 36.37 -9.37 -16.80
CA ILE A 179 36.51 -8.37 -15.72
C ILE A 179 36.77 -9.01 -14.34
N SER A 180 36.88 -10.35 -14.29
CA SER A 180 36.98 -11.14 -13.06
C SER A 180 38.21 -12.06 -13.02
N SER A 181 39.13 -11.91 -13.98
CA SER A 181 40.33 -12.76 -14.02
C SER A 181 41.22 -12.49 -12.81
N THR A 182 41.77 -13.55 -12.24
CA THR A 182 42.75 -13.50 -11.14
C THR A 182 44.15 -13.93 -11.61
N GLU A 183 44.33 -14.19 -12.91
CA GLU A 183 45.60 -14.62 -13.49
C GLU A 183 46.51 -13.44 -13.80
N GLU A 184 47.72 -13.41 -13.22
CA GLU A 184 48.72 -12.36 -13.49
C GLU A 184 49.17 -12.30 -14.96
N ARG A 185 48.97 -13.40 -15.71
CA ARG A 185 49.34 -13.49 -17.13
C ARG A 185 48.24 -13.01 -18.07
N LYS A 186 47.08 -12.61 -17.55
CA LYS A 186 45.96 -12.05 -18.34
C LYS A 186 45.87 -10.54 -18.15
N ALA A 187 46.12 -9.80 -19.22
CA ALA A 187 45.95 -8.35 -19.26
C ALA A 187 44.53 -7.98 -19.71
N ALA A 188 43.90 -7.03 -19.02
CA ALA A 188 42.57 -6.52 -19.39
C ALA A 188 42.64 -5.74 -20.72
N THR A 189 41.72 -6.02 -21.63
CA THR A 189 41.52 -5.19 -22.84
C THR A 189 40.82 -3.87 -22.48
N PRO A 190 40.86 -2.85 -23.36
CA PRO A 190 40.03 -1.65 -23.21
C PRO A 190 38.53 -1.94 -23.10
N LEU A 191 38.06 -3.03 -23.73
CA LEU A 191 36.68 -3.49 -23.62
C LEU A 191 36.37 -3.96 -22.19
N ALA A 192 37.23 -4.79 -21.58
CA ALA A 192 37.08 -5.20 -20.18
C ALA A 192 37.02 -3.99 -19.24
N VAL A 193 37.91 -3.01 -19.42
CA VAL A 193 37.94 -1.79 -18.60
C VAL A 193 36.64 -0.99 -18.77
N LYS A 194 36.13 -0.83 -20.00
CA LYS A 194 34.86 -0.14 -20.25
C LYS A 194 33.68 -0.88 -19.61
N THR A 195 33.62 -2.19 -19.75
CA THR A 195 32.58 -3.02 -19.14
C THR A 195 32.59 -2.93 -17.62
N LEU A 196 33.77 -2.92 -17.00
CA LEU A 196 33.90 -2.69 -15.55
C LEU A 196 33.40 -1.29 -15.16
N HIS A 197 33.78 -0.26 -15.91
CA HIS A 197 33.34 1.12 -15.65
C HIS A 197 31.82 1.26 -15.74
N ASP A 198 31.20 0.71 -16.80
CA ASP A 198 29.75 0.72 -16.97
C ASP A 198 29.04 -0.03 -15.84
N LEU A 199 29.61 -1.16 -15.39
CA LEU A 199 29.06 -1.89 -14.25
C LEU A 199 29.15 -1.06 -12.97
N VAL A 200 30.27 -0.39 -12.72
CA VAL A 200 30.46 0.48 -11.54
C VAL A 200 29.48 1.65 -11.55
N ASP A 201 29.23 2.26 -12.71
CA ASP A 201 28.28 3.37 -12.86
C ASP A 201 26.82 2.96 -12.54
N THR A 202 26.50 1.66 -12.57
CA THR A 202 25.18 1.17 -12.12
C THR A 202 25.06 0.96 -10.61
N LYS A 203 26.15 1.08 -9.85
CA LYS A 203 26.17 0.83 -8.41
C LYS A 203 26.11 2.16 -7.65
N ALA A 204 25.42 2.15 -6.52
CA ALA A 204 25.44 3.29 -5.60
C ALA A 204 26.82 3.36 -4.90
N PRO A 205 27.34 4.58 -4.61
CA PRO A 205 28.59 4.72 -3.86
C PRO A 205 28.43 4.19 -2.43
N LEU A 206 29.52 3.64 -1.88
CA LEU A 206 29.54 3.09 -0.52
C LEU A 206 29.29 4.19 0.53
N ASP A 207 29.96 5.33 0.35
CA ASP A 207 29.82 6.50 1.19
C ASP A 207 28.71 7.39 0.64
N SER A 208 27.68 7.63 1.46
CA SER A 208 26.55 8.51 1.13
C SER A 208 25.86 8.17 -0.21
N PRO A 209 25.33 6.95 -0.37
CA PRO A 209 24.59 6.57 -1.57
C PRO A 209 23.40 7.49 -1.83
N HIS A 210 23.34 8.07 -3.04
CA HIS A 210 22.13 8.73 -3.53
C HIS A 210 21.23 7.69 -4.21
N LEU A 211 20.15 7.30 -3.52
CA LEU A 211 19.19 6.32 -4.03
C LEU A 211 18.12 7.04 -4.88
N SER A 212 18.00 6.68 -6.16
CA SER A 212 16.96 7.18 -7.07
C SER A 212 15.96 6.07 -7.46
N GLY A 213 14.80 6.46 -7.98
CA GLY A 213 13.73 5.49 -8.31
C GLY A 213 12.99 4.97 -7.08
N THR A 214 12.65 3.67 -7.08
CA THR A 214 11.96 2.98 -5.98
C THR A 214 12.86 1.91 -5.35
N PRO A 215 13.87 2.29 -4.54
CA PRO A 215 14.76 1.33 -3.90
C PRO A 215 13.97 0.41 -2.94
N THR A 216 14.31 -0.88 -2.93
CA THR A 216 13.78 -1.84 -1.96
C THR A 216 14.86 -2.22 -0.95
N SER A 217 14.46 -2.49 0.29
CA SER A 217 15.32 -3.10 1.30
C SER A 217 14.52 -4.18 2.05
N PRO A 218 15.20 -5.21 2.58
CA PRO A 218 14.55 -6.18 3.46
C PRO A 218 13.82 -5.48 4.60
N THR A 219 12.60 -5.92 4.92
CA THR A 219 11.82 -5.35 6.03
C THR A 219 12.42 -5.78 7.37
N PRO A 220 12.89 -4.84 8.20
CA PRO A 220 13.36 -5.17 9.54
C PRO A 220 12.28 -5.80 10.41
N GLU A 221 12.67 -6.64 11.36
CA GLU A 221 11.76 -7.22 12.35
C GLU A 221 11.28 -6.14 13.35
N PRO A 222 10.07 -6.26 13.92
CA PRO A 222 9.60 -5.33 14.94
C PRO A 222 10.58 -5.20 16.11
N GLY A 223 10.84 -3.96 16.55
CA GLY A 223 11.78 -3.67 17.64
C GLY A 223 13.25 -3.54 17.23
N THR A 224 13.57 -3.68 15.94
CA THR A 224 14.91 -3.41 15.41
C THR A 224 15.38 -1.99 15.75
N ASN A 225 16.58 -1.87 16.34
CA ASN A 225 17.16 -0.61 16.83
C ASN A 225 18.63 -0.40 16.41
N ASN A 226 18.98 -0.86 15.21
CA ASN A 226 20.34 -0.77 14.66
C ASN A 226 20.37 0.14 13.41
N ALA A 227 21.49 0.14 12.68
CA ALA A 227 21.70 0.98 11.50
C ALA A 227 21.03 0.48 10.19
N GLN A 228 20.10 -0.49 10.27
CA GLN A 228 19.37 -0.95 9.07
C GLN A 228 18.47 0.16 8.51
N ILE A 229 18.34 0.20 7.16
CA ILE A 229 17.43 1.14 6.48
C ILE A 229 15.99 0.78 6.85
N ALA A 230 15.27 1.72 7.47
CA ALA A 230 13.84 1.61 7.71
C ALA A 230 13.07 1.75 6.39
N ASN A 231 12.36 0.69 5.98
CA ASN A 231 11.50 0.74 4.81
C ASN A 231 10.04 1.10 5.15
N THR A 232 9.24 1.39 4.14
CA THR A 232 7.84 1.81 4.29
C THR A 232 6.99 0.79 5.07
N ALA A 233 7.22 -0.51 4.88
CA ALA A 233 6.47 -1.56 5.56
C ALA A 233 6.76 -1.58 7.07
N PHE A 234 8.03 -1.45 7.46
CA PHE A 234 8.45 -1.37 8.85
C PHE A 234 7.88 -0.13 9.56
N VAL A 235 7.98 1.05 8.94
CA VAL A 235 7.42 2.30 9.51
C VAL A 235 5.91 2.20 9.68
N LYS A 236 5.19 1.67 8.69
CA LYS A 236 3.74 1.47 8.79
C LYS A 236 3.36 0.50 9.91
N ALA A 237 4.11 -0.59 10.08
CA ALA A 237 3.88 -1.55 11.16
C ALA A 237 4.18 -0.95 12.54
N ALA A 238 5.25 -0.18 12.67
CA ALA A 238 5.61 0.52 13.91
C ALA A 238 4.53 1.55 14.31
N ILE A 239 4.05 2.37 13.35
CA ILE A 239 2.96 3.33 13.59
C ILE A 239 1.67 2.60 13.99
N THR A 240 1.31 1.53 13.28
CA THR A 240 0.11 0.73 13.61
C THR A 240 0.22 0.15 15.03
N THR A 241 1.40 -0.35 15.40
CA THR A 241 1.67 -0.87 16.75
C THR A 241 1.59 0.23 17.79
N LEU A 242 2.10 1.43 17.51
CA LEU A 242 2.00 2.58 18.42
C LEU A 242 0.55 3.01 18.63
N ILE A 243 -0.26 3.05 17.57
CA ILE A 243 -1.68 3.38 17.62
C ILE A 243 -2.45 2.33 18.45
N ASN A 244 -2.19 1.04 18.22
CA ASN A 244 -2.91 -0.05 18.89
C ASN A 244 -2.36 -0.39 20.28
N GLY A 245 -1.09 -0.08 20.54
CA GLY A 245 -0.41 -0.30 21.82
C GLY A 245 -0.56 0.88 22.78
N ALA A 246 -1.28 1.93 22.38
CA ALA A 246 -1.64 3.00 23.28
C ALA A 246 -2.44 2.42 24.48
N PRO A 247 -2.13 2.82 25.73
CA PRO A 247 -2.88 2.36 26.90
C PRO A 247 -4.37 2.63 26.72
N SER A 248 -5.24 1.89 27.43
CA SER A 248 -6.70 2.04 27.36
C SER A 248 -7.21 3.48 27.57
N THR A 249 -6.38 4.39 28.09
CA THR A 249 -6.64 5.84 28.15
C THR A 249 -6.63 6.57 26.79
N LEU A 250 -6.12 5.95 25.71
CA LEU A 250 -6.25 6.46 24.34
C LEU A 250 -7.37 5.75 23.57
N ASP A 251 -7.69 4.49 23.94
CA ASP A 251 -8.96 3.85 23.55
C ASP A 251 -10.15 4.67 24.05
N THR A 252 -10.04 5.24 25.27
CA THR A 252 -11.07 6.15 25.79
C THR A 252 -11.29 7.38 24.93
N LEU A 253 -10.33 7.91 24.18
CA LEU A 253 -10.63 9.06 23.29
C LEU A 253 -11.52 8.63 22.11
N LYS A 254 -11.30 7.43 21.57
CA LYS A 254 -12.14 6.85 20.51
C LYS A 254 -13.53 6.48 21.05
N GLU A 255 -13.59 5.90 22.25
CA GLU A 255 -14.84 5.61 22.93
C GLU A 255 -15.61 6.87 23.31
N ILE A 256 -14.93 7.92 23.81
CA ILE A 256 -15.55 9.23 24.10
C ILE A 256 -16.08 9.85 22.81
N ALA A 257 -15.29 9.84 21.73
CA ALA A 257 -15.73 10.33 20.42
C ALA A 257 -16.97 9.56 19.92
N ALA A 258 -16.99 8.23 20.05
CA ALA A 258 -18.16 7.42 19.72
C ALA A 258 -19.35 7.68 20.65
N ALA A 259 -19.13 7.82 21.96
CA ALA A 259 -20.16 8.06 22.97
C ALA A 259 -20.84 9.43 22.79
N ILE A 260 -20.12 10.43 22.26
CA ILE A 260 -20.68 11.73 21.85
C ILE A 260 -21.11 11.76 20.37
N ASN A 261 -21.21 10.59 19.72
CA ASN A 261 -21.62 10.43 18.32
C ASN A 261 -20.77 11.24 17.31
N ASN A 262 -19.48 11.42 17.61
CA ASN A 262 -18.54 12.24 16.86
C ASN A 262 -19.03 13.68 16.64
N ASP A 263 -19.82 14.24 17.57
CA ASP A 263 -20.34 15.60 17.45
C ASP A 263 -19.24 16.64 17.78
N PRO A 264 -18.70 17.37 16.79
CA PRO A 264 -17.70 18.41 17.03
C PRO A 264 -18.26 19.60 17.83
N ASN A 265 -19.59 19.72 17.93
CA ASN A 265 -20.29 20.78 18.64
C ASN A 265 -21.05 20.22 19.87
N PHE A 266 -20.63 19.10 20.44
CA PHE A 266 -21.33 18.43 21.55
C PHE A 266 -21.75 19.38 22.68
N SER A 267 -20.87 20.30 23.09
CA SER A 267 -21.21 21.31 24.11
C SER A 267 -22.37 22.21 23.68
N THR A 268 -22.42 22.64 22.41
CA THR A 268 -23.51 23.44 21.86
C THR A 268 -24.80 22.64 21.80
N THR A 269 -24.73 21.38 21.36
CA THR A 269 -25.88 20.47 21.31
C THR A 269 -26.52 20.29 22.68
N ILE A 270 -25.73 20.00 23.71
CA ILE A 270 -26.21 19.86 25.09
C ILE A 270 -26.76 21.18 25.64
N ASN A 271 -26.07 22.30 25.41
CA ASN A 271 -26.53 23.61 25.87
C ASN A 271 -27.87 24.00 25.25
N ASN A 272 -28.06 23.73 23.95
CA ASN A 272 -29.34 23.96 23.26
C ASN A 272 -30.45 23.06 23.81
N ALA A 273 -30.17 21.77 24.04
CA ALA A 273 -31.13 20.84 24.62
C ALA A 273 -31.54 21.24 26.04
N LEU A 274 -30.59 21.76 26.84
CA LEU A 274 -30.83 22.24 28.19
C LEU A 274 -31.63 23.55 28.19
N ALA A 275 -31.38 24.45 27.23
CA ALA A 275 -32.13 25.70 27.07
C ALA A 275 -33.63 25.49 26.77
N LEU A 276 -34.01 24.31 26.26
CA LEU A 276 -35.42 23.94 26.04
C LEU A 276 -36.13 23.42 27.31
N LYS A 277 -35.41 23.18 28.41
CA LYS A 277 -35.99 22.73 29.68
C LYS A 277 -36.34 23.93 30.56
N ALA A 278 -37.46 23.84 31.28
CA ALA A 278 -37.78 24.81 32.31
C ALA A 278 -36.81 24.66 33.51
N PRO A 279 -36.37 25.76 34.17
CA PRO A 279 -35.53 25.68 35.36
C PRO A 279 -36.18 24.87 36.49
N LEU A 280 -35.37 24.15 37.28
CA LEU A 280 -35.88 23.37 38.40
C LEU A 280 -36.43 24.27 39.52
N ALA A 281 -35.71 25.35 39.84
CA ALA A 281 -36.13 26.32 40.83
C ALA A 281 -36.96 27.42 40.16
N SER A 282 -38.20 27.60 40.61
CA SER A 282 -39.10 28.69 40.20
C SER A 282 -39.18 28.87 38.67
N PRO A 283 -39.59 27.85 37.90
CA PRO A 283 -39.69 27.96 36.45
C PRO A 283 -40.66 29.07 36.04
N ALA A 284 -40.20 30.00 35.21
CA ALA A 284 -41.08 30.85 34.43
C ALA A 284 -41.61 30.04 33.23
N LEU A 285 -42.87 29.62 33.28
CA LEU A 285 -43.50 28.89 32.17
C LEU A 285 -43.92 29.88 31.08
N THR A 286 -43.36 29.75 29.88
CA THR A 286 -43.72 30.56 28.70
C THR A 286 -44.59 29.76 27.72
N GLY A 287 -45.37 30.44 26.87
CA GLY A 287 -46.30 29.79 25.94
C GLY A 287 -47.61 29.38 26.60
N ILE A 288 -48.19 28.25 26.18
CA ILE A 288 -49.43 27.68 26.74
C ILE A 288 -49.09 26.38 27.47
N PRO A 289 -48.60 26.44 28.73
CA PRO A 289 -48.27 25.24 29.49
C PRO A 289 -49.53 24.39 29.73
N THR A 290 -49.43 23.09 29.47
CA THR A 290 -50.48 22.13 29.81
C THR A 290 -50.13 21.43 31.12
N ALA A 291 -51.14 21.18 31.94
CA ALA A 291 -51.04 20.38 33.15
C ALA A 291 -52.28 19.48 33.25
N PRO A 292 -52.20 18.32 33.90
CA PRO A 292 -53.38 17.50 34.17
C PRO A 292 -54.43 18.26 34.99
N THR A 293 -55.71 18.12 34.65
CA THR A 293 -56.80 18.71 35.44
C THR A 293 -56.99 17.94 36.74
N ALA A 294 -56.78 18.60 37.87
CA ALA A 294 -56.98 18.02 39.19
C ALA A 294 -58.46 17.68 39.44
N ALA A 295 -58.72 16.70 40.33
CA ALA A 295 -60.07 16.40 40.80
C ALA A 295 -60.59 17.53 41.72
N GLN A 296 -61.91 17.73 41.79
CA GLN A 296 -62.52 18.74 42.68
C GLN A 296 -62.14 18.48 44.15
N GLY A 297 -61.89 19.57 44.89
CA GLY A 297 -61.49 19.51 46.31
C GLY A 297 -59.98 19.31 46.54
N THR A 298 -59.18 19.21 45.47
CA THR A 298 -57.71 19.14 45.59
C THR A 298 -57.16 20.41 46.24
N ASN A 299 -56.39 20.25 47.32
CA ASN A 299 -55.87 21.35 48.16
C ASN A 299 -54.35 21.25 48.41
N ASN A 300 -53.59 20.84 47.40
CA ASN A 300 -52.13 20.73 47.45
C ASN A 300 -51.46 21.73 46.49
N THR A 301 -50.14 21.60 46.31
CA THR A 301 -49.31 22.53 45.51
C THR A 301 -49.35 22.27 44.00
N GLN A 302 -50.33 21.53 43.48
CA GLN A 302 -50.47 21.30 42.03
C GLN A 302 -50.87 22.60 41.30
N ILE A 303 -50.47 22.71 40.03
CA ILE A 303 -50.89 23.82 39.16
C ILE A 303 -52.41 23.71 38.93
N ALA A 304 -53.16 24.76 39.30
CA ALA A 304 -54.58 24.85 39.00
C ALA A 304 -54.78 25.16 37.51
N THR A 305 -55.31 24.20 36.76
CA THR A 305 -55.65 24.43 35.34
C THR A 305 -56.88 25.34 35.21
N THR A 306 -57.02 26.00 34.07
CA THR A 306 -58.21 26.81 33.76
C THR A 306 -59.50 25.98 33.81
N ALA A 307 -59.44 24.69 33.45
CA ALA A 307 -60.55 23.76 33.57
C ALA A 307 -60.95 23.51 35.03
N TYR A 308 -59.97 23.31 35.93
CA TYR A 308 -60.22 23.14 37.37
C TYR A 308 -60.85 24.40 37.98
N VAL A 309 -60.27 25.58 37.72
CA VAL A 309 -60.78 26.85 38.27
C VAL A 309 -62.21 27.13 37.78
N ARG A 310 -62.49 26.91 36.49
CA ARG A 310 -63.85 27.07 35.94
C ARG A 310 -64.84 26.13 36.61
N ALA A 311 -64.48 24.87 36.84
CA ALA A 311 -65.33 23.92 37.55
C ALA A 311 -65.56 24.35 39.02
N ALA A 312 -64.52 24.82 39.71
CA ALA A 312 -64.62 25.29 41.09
C ALA A 312 -65.50 26.55 41.23
N ILE A 313 -65.37 27.52 40.32
CA ILE A 313 -66.23 28.72 40.30
C ILE A 313 -67.68 28.32 40.00
N SER A 314 -67.90 27.43 39.05
CA SER A 314 -69.26 26.94 38.75
C SER A 314 -69.88 26.25 39.96
N ALA A 315 -69.10 25.46 40.71
CA ALA A 315 -69.55 24.82 41.94
C ALA A 315 -69.84 25.86 43.04
N LEU A 316 -68.98 26.88 43.20
CA LEU A 316 -69.19 27.96 44.18
C LEU A 316 -70.47 28.75 43.88
N VAL A 317 -70.67 29.18 42.63
CA VAL A 317 -71.88 29.89 42.18
C VAL A 317 -73.12 29.03 42.42
N GLY A 318 -73.08 27.74 42.07
CA GLY A 318 -74.18 26.81 42.31
C GLY A 318 -74.43 26.45 43.78
N SER A 319 -73.45 26.69 44.66
CA SER A 319 -73.57 26.48 46.11
C SER A 319 -74.00 27.71 46.90
N SER A 320 -74.35 28.81 46.20
CA SER A 320 -74.76 30.05 46.86
C SER A 320 -75.99 29.80 47.76
N PRO A 321 -75.89 30.09 49.07
CA PRO A 321 -77.00 29.89 50.02
C PRO A 321 -78.24 30.69 49.68
N GLU A 322 -79.38 30.34 50.29
CA GLU A 322 -80.72 30.93 50.11
C GLU A 322 -80.73 32.47 50.07
N ALA A 323 -79.74 33.17 50.62
CA ALA A 323 -79.61 34.63 50.50
C ALA A 323 -79.32 35.16 49.08
N LEU A 324 -78.61 34.43 48.20
CA LEU A 324 -78.49 34.82 46.79
C LEU A 324 -79.69 34.30 45.97
N ASP A 325 -80.30 33.19 46.42
CA ASP A 325 -81.65 32.80 45.98
C ASP A 325 -82.64 33.92 46.27
N THR A 326 -82.54 34.62 47.42
CA THR A 326 -83.47 35.72 47.73
C THR A 326 -83.43 36.88 46.73
N LEU A 327 -82.31 37.15 46.03
CA LEU A 327 -82.32 38.17 44.96
C LEU A 327 -83.02 37.65 43.71
N ASN A 328 -82.88 36.36 43.38
CA ASN A 328 -83.59 35.72 42.28
C ASN A 328 -85.08 35.52 42.61
N GLU A 329 -85.42 35.12 43.84
CA GLU A 329 -86.78 35.06 44.37
C GLU A 329 -87.40 36.45 44.46
N LEU A 330 -86.66 37.49 44.87
CA LEU A 330 -87.14 38.87 44.87
C LEU A 330 -87.36 39.38 43.44
N ALA A 331 -86.44 39.09 42.51
CA ALA A 331 -86.62 39.41 41.09
C ALA A 331 -87.86 38.70 40.54
N ALA A 332 -88.03 37.40 40.81
CA ALA A 332 -89.21 36.63 40.41
C ALA A 332 -90.50 37.11 41.07
N ALA A 333 -90.49 37.46 42.37
CA ALA A 333 -91.62 38.01 43.11
C ALA A 333 -92.05 39.38 42.58
N LEU A 334 -91.11 40.16 42.04
CA LEU A 334 -91.36 41.41 41.32
C LEU A 334 -91.64 41.18 39.82
N GLY A 335 -91.87 39.93 39.41
CA GLY A 335 -92.28 39.57 38.05
C GLY A 335 -91.15 39.57 37.01
N ASN A 336 -89.89 39.59 37.45
CA ASN A 336 -88.71 39.79 36.62
C ASN A 336 -88.82 41.03 35.72
N ASP A 337 -89.50 42.08 36.19
CA ASP A 337 -89.76 43.27 35.40
C ASP A 337 -88.56 44.24 35.45
N PRO A 338 -87.80 44.41 34.34
CA PRO A 338 -86.67 45.33 34.29
C PRO A 338 -87.08 46.79 34.49
N ASN A 339 -88.38 47.08 34.33
CA ASN A 339 -88.97 48.40 34.43
C ASN A 339 -90.01 48.46 35.56
N PHE A 340 -89.84 47.67 36.63
CA PHE A 340 -90.80 47.56 37.74
C PHE A 340 -91.33 48.93 38.24
N ALA A 341 -90.44 49.91 38.41
CA ALA A 341 -90.82 51.26 38.81
C ALA A 341 -91.78 51.94 37.81
N THR A 342 -91.52 51.77 36.52
CA THR A 342 -92.38 52.25 35.42
C THR A 342 -93.72 51.54 35.42
N THR A 343 -93.73 50.22 35.57
CA THR A 343 -94.97 49.42 35.62
C THR A 343 -95.86 49.82 36.79
N MET A 344 -95.29 50.00 37.99
CA MET A 344 -96.05 50.51 39.14
C MET A 344 -96.53 51.94 38.94
N THR A 345 -95.70 52.82 38.37
CA THR A 345 -96.13 54.17 38.02
C THR A 345 -97.34 54.16 37.07
N ASN A 346 -97.33 53.28 36.07
CA ASN A 346 -98.44 53.14 35.12
C ASN A 346 -99.72 52.57 35.78
N ALA A 347 -99.60 51.59 36.67
CA ALA A 347 -100.73 51.04 37.42
C ALA A 347 -101.38 52.08 38.34
N LEU A 348 -100.57 52.94 38.97
CA LEU A 348 -101.05 54.05 39.79
C LEU A 348 -101.67 55.16 38.93
N ALA A 349 -101.12 55.43 37.75
CA ALA A 349 -101.64 56.45 36.83
C ALA A 349 -103.02 56.10 36.23
N GLY A 350 -103.40 54.83 36.17
CA GLY A 350 -104.75 54.41 35.80
C GLY A 350 -105.81 54.67 36.88
N LYS A 351 -105.42 55.14 38.07
CA LYS A 351 -106.35 55.60 39.11
C LYS A 351 -106.75 57.05 38.81
N GLN A 352 -108.00 57.42 39.08
CA GLN A 352 -108.50 58.77 38.84
C GLN A 352 -107.69 59.79 39.67
N PRO A 353 -107.10 60.83 39.05
CA PRO A 353 -106.34 61.87 39.74
C PRO A 353 -107.20 62.67 40.73
N LEU A 354 -106.58 63.24 41.77
CA LEU A 354 -107.23 64.09 42.80
C LEU A 354 -107.98 65.31 42.22
N ASP A 355 -107.79 65.63 40.93
CA ASP A 355 -108.37 66.76 40.22
C ASP A 355 -109.89 66.84 40.40
N ALA A 356 -110.34 67.95 40.96
CA ALA A 356 -111.66 68.03 41.57
C ALA A 356 -112.80 67.95 40.55
N THR A 357 -112.59 68.45 39.33
CA THR A 357 -113.65 68.60 38.33
C THR A 357 -113.83 67.34 37.51
N LEU A 358 -112.76 66.69 37.06
CA LEU A 358 -112.89 65.37 36.45
C LEU A 358 -113.26 64.33 37.50
N THR A 359 -112.85 64.54 38.75
CA THR A 359 -113.41 63.80 39.87
C THR A 359 -114.89 64.06 40.07
N ALA A 360 -115.34 65.28 39.75
CA ALA A 360 -116.76 65.58 39.71
C ALA A 360 -117.46 64.96 38.49
N LEU A 361 -116.91 65.02 37.28
CA LEU A 361 -117.52 64.51 36.03
C LEU A 361 -117.45 62.98 35.91
N ALA A 362 -116.29 62.37 36.11
CA ALA A 362 -116.14 60.91 36.16
C ALA A 362 -116.80 60.31 37.41
N GLY A 363 -117.06 61.14 38.43
CA GLY A 363 -117.91 60.84 39.58
C GLY A 363 -119.41 61.01 39.33
N LEU A 364 -119.84 61.49 38.16
CA LEU A 364 -121.25 61.54 37.81
C LEU A 364 -121.77 60.12 37.59
N PRO A 365 -122.91 59.76 38.21
CA PRO A 365 -123.43 58.42 38.07
C PRO A 365 -123.90 58.20 36.63
N THR A 366 -123.47 57.07 36.09
CA THR A 366 -124.00 56.58 34.82
C THR A 366 -125.49 56.27 35.01
N GLY A 367 -126.35 57.01 34.32
CA GLY A 367 -127.78 56.77 34.30
C GLY A 367 -128.28 56.94 32.89
N ALA A 368 -129.11 55.98 32.43
CA ALA A 368 -129.88 56.21 31.22
C ALA A 368 -130.67 57.50 31.42
N ASN A 369 -130.74 58.33 30.38
CA ASN A 369 -131.61 59.50 30.35
C ASN A 369 -131.23 60.57 31.37
N LYS A 370 -129.94 60.68 31.70
CA LYS A 370 -129.37 61.74 32.52
C LYS A 370 -128.54 62.68 31.67
N LEU A 371 -128.53 63.96 32.04
CA LEU A 371 -127.71 64.98 31.39
C LEU A 371 -126.81 65.68 32.42
N PRO A 372 -125.48 65.48 32.36
CA PRO A 372 -124.50 66.29 33.09
C PRO A 372 -124.59 67.79 32.76
N TYR A 373 -124.49 68.67 33.76
CA TYR A 373 -124.40 70.12 33.62
C TYR A 373 -123.61 70.75 34.78
N PHE A 374 -122.85 71.81 34.52
CA PHE A 374 -122.04 72.48 35.54
C PHE A 374 -122.89 73.34 36.46
N THR A 375 -122.61 73.27 37.75
CA THR A 375 -123.29 74.08 38.79
C THR A 375 -122.38 75.14 39.40
N GLY A 376 -121.08 75.08 39.12
CA GLY A 376 -120.08 76.01 39.62
C GLY A 376 -118.68 75.61 39.17
N THR A 377 -117.67 76.33 39.65
CA THR A 377 -116.26 75.94 39.45
C THR A 377 -116.06 74.55 40.04
N ASP A 378 -115.52 73.66 39.22
CA ASP A 378 -115.17 72.29 39.59
C ASP A 378 -116.34 71.41 40.10
N THR A 379 -117.58 71.79 39.77
CA THR A 379 -118.80 71.09 40.18
C THR A 379 -119.76 70.85 39.03
N VAL A 380 -120.19 69.59 38.91
CA VAL A 380 -121.13 69.13 37.89
C VAL A 380 -122.24 68.35 38.55
N ALA A 381 -123.47 68.62 38.11
CA ALA A 381 -124.66 67.90 38.48
C ALA A 381 -125.22 67.18 37.26
N GLN A 382 -126.21 66.35 37.47
CA GLN A 382 -126.99 65.76 36.40
C GLN A 382 -128.45 66.13 36.57
N THR A 383 -129.17 66.27 35.46
CA THR A 383 -130.61 66.48 35.45
C THR A 383 -131.33 65.38 34.67
N ASP A 384 -132.64 65.24 34.92
CA ASP A 384 -133.48 64.29 34.20
C ASP A 384 -133.72 64.76 32.77
N LEU A 385 -133.35 63.90 31.84
CA LEU A 385 -133.61 64.13 30.43
C LEU A 385 -134.99 63.54 30.11
N THR A 386 -136.00 64.40 29.99
CA THR A 386 -137.39 63.99 29.75
C THR A 386 -137.55 63.18 28.46
N GLN A 387 -138.64 62.41 28.29
CA GLN A 387 -138.88 61.67 27.04
C GLN A 387 -138.87 62.59 25.82
N VAL A 388 -139.38 63.83 25.91
CA VAL A 388 -139.27 64.83 24.83
C VAL A 388 -137.82 65.18 24.55
N GLY A 389 -137.02 65.48 25.58
CA GLY A 389 -135.59 65.75 25.42
C GLY A 389 -134.85 64.57 24.79
N ARG A 390 -135.20 63.34 25.17
CA ARG A 390 -134.66 62.13 24.56
C ARG A 390 -135.15 61.90 23.15
N ASP A 391 -136.43 62.06 22.85
CA ASP A 391 -137.01 61.90 21.53
C ASP A 391 -136.42 62.92 20.55
N ILE A 392 -136.16 64.15 21.03
CA ILE A 392 -135.39 65.16 20.30
C ILE A 392 -133.94 64.73 20.12
N LEU A 393 -133.26 64.32 21.19
CA LEU A 393 -131.85 63.90 21.12
C LEU A 393 -131.67 62.59 20.35
N ALA A 394 -132.71 61.77 20.26
CA ALA A 394 -132.80 60.51 19.53
C ALA A 394 -133.38 60.70 18.12
N LYS A 395 -133.82 61.91 17.74
CA LYS A 395 -134.34 62.19 16.38
C LYS A 395 -133.20 62.10 15.37
N SER A 396 -133.08 60.93 14.75
CA SER A 396 -132.25 60.69 13.56
C SER A 396 -132.95 61.22 12.31
N ASN A 397 -132.26 62.13 11.62
CA ASN A 397 -132.63 62.87 10.41
C ASN A 397 -133.54 62.12 9.42
N THR A 398 -134.86 62.25 9.58
CA THR A 398 -135.77 62.48 8.47
C THR A 398 -136.63 63.66 8.88
N GLN A 399 -136.16 64.86 8.54
CA GLN A 399 -136.55 65.50 7.29
C GLN A 399 -138.06 65.54 7.16
N ALA A 400 -138.61 66.74 7.28
CA ALA A 400 -138.89 67.51 6.07
C ALA A 400 -138.63 68.99 6.37
#